data_AF-A0A1V5WHL4-F1
#
_entry.id   AF-A0A1V5WHL4-F1
#
_cell.length_a   1.000
_cell.length_b   1.000
_cell.length_c   1.000
_cell.angle_alpha   90.00
_cell.angle_beta   90.00
_cell.angle_gamma   90.00
#
_symmetry.space_group_name_H-M   'P 1'
#
loop_
_entity.id
_entity.type
_entity.pdbx_description
1 polymer ?
#
loop_
_entity_poly.entity_id
_entity_poly.type
_entity_poly.pdbx_seq_one_letter_code
_entity_poly.pdbx_strand_id
1 'polypeptide(L)'
;MLRFLESFYAWIRLAITFLAVIAGGAVLVMIAVTSVDILLRLFGTGIVGAYDIVRIMGVIAIAFSLPYVTAIKGHIAIEFFYHRFSRTGRVILDSSFRTISVGVFLLLAWRNILYGIMLLRSNQVMQTLPIPVFWIPWMISLSCVLMILTITYHIFHPGKELIKL
;
A
#
# COMPACT_ATOMS: atom_id res chain seq x y z
N MET A 1 -24.17 7.59 17.77
CA MET A 1 -23.69 6.57 16.81
C MET A 1 -23.04 7.19 15.57
N LEU A 2 -23.71 8.08 14.83
CA LEU A 2 -23.15 8.73 13.62
C LEU A 2 -21.85 9.54 13.86
N ARG A 3 -21.76 10.28 14.97
CA ARG A 3 -20.56 11.09 15.31
C ARG A 3 -19.30 10.27 15.57
N PHE A 4 -19.44 9.03 16.06
CA PHE A 4 -18.32 8.12 16.32
C PHE A 4 -17.78 7.52 15.01
N LEU A 5 -18.67 7.17 14.09
CA LEU A 5 -18.34 6.73 12.74
C LEU A 5 -17.61 7.82 11.95
N GLU A 6 -18.11 9.05 11.95
CA GLU A 6 -17.45 10.22 11.32
C GLU A 6 -16.01 10.42 11.82
N SER A 7 -15.80 10.41 13.15
CA SER A 7 -14.46 10.52 13.73
C SER A 7 -13.55 9.36 13.33
N PHE A 8 -14.04 8.12 13.37
CA PHE A 8 -13.28 6.94 12.97
C PHE A 8 -12.83 7.02 11.50
N TYR A 9 -13.69 7.52 10.60
CA TYR A 9 -13.33 7.69 9.20
C TYR A 9 -12.37 8.85 8.95
N ALA A 10 -12.47 9.93 9.74
CA ALA A 10 -11.48 11.01 9.69
C ALA A 10 -10.08 10.51 10.07
N TRP A 11 -9.97 9.64 11.09
CA TRP A 11 -8.71 9.00 11.47
C TRP A 11 -8.12 8.12 10.36
N ILE A 12 -8.96 7.30 9.71
CA ILE A 12 -8.52 6.47 8.58
C ILE A 12 -8.03 7.35 7.42
N ARG A 13 -8.77 8.40 7.06
CA ARG A 13 -8.36 9.35 6.02
C ARG A 13 -7.00 9.96 6.33
N LEU A 14 -6.84 10.47 7.56
CA LEU A 14 -5.59 11.09 7.99
C LEU A 14 -4.42 10.09 7.93
N ALA A 15 -4.63 8.85 8.39
CA ALA A 15 -3.61 7.81 8.32
C ALA A 15 -3.21 7.50 6.87
N ILE A 16 -4.19 7.36 5.96
CA ILE A 16 -3.94 7.08 4.54
C ILE A 16 -3.21 8.24 3.86
N THR A 17 -3.62 9.49 4.09
CA THR A 17 -2.95 10.66 3.51
C THR A 17 -1.52 10.80 4.05
N PHE A 18 -1.31 10.55 5.34
CA PHE A 18 0.02 10.56 5.92
C PHE A 18 0.94 9.50 5.30
N LEU A 19 0.43 8.28 5.12
CA LEU A 19 1.13 7.19 4.42
C LEU A 19 1.45 7.57 2.97
N ALA A 20 0.53 8.25 2.27
CA ALA A 20 0.76 8.71 0.90
C ALA A 20 1.88 9.76 0.80
N VAL A 21 1.97 10.69 1.77
CA VAL A 21 3.07 11.65 1.85
C VAL A 21 4.40 10.94 2.08
N ILE A 22 4.43 9.93 2.96
CA ILE A 22 5.62 9.10 3.17
C ILE A 22 5.99 8.34 1.89
N ALA A 23 5.01 7.80 1.16
CA ALA A 23 5.24 7.11 -0.10
C ALA A 23 5.88 8.05 -1.15
N GLY A 24 5.35 9.27 -1.29
CA GLY A 24 5.94 10.29 -2.17
C GLY A 24 7.36 10.67 -1.76
N GLY A 25 7.61 10.85 -0.46
CA GLY A 25 8.94 11.09 0.08
C GLY A 25 9.91 9.93 -0.20
N ALA A 26 9.46 8.69 -0.05
CA ALA A 26 10.27 7.50 -0.35
C ALA A 26 10.69 7.43 -1.82
N VAL A 27 9.80 7.80 -2.75
CA VAL A 27 10.13 7.89 -4.19
C VAL A 27 11.18 8.97 -4.44
N LEU A 28 11.04 10.15 -3.83
CA LEU A 28 12.04 11.23 -3.97
C LEU A 28 13.41 10.81 -3.45
N VAL A 29 13.46 10.14 -2.28
CA VAL A 29 14.70 9.59 -1.72
C VAL A 29 15.29 8.54 -2.64
N MET A 30 14.47 7.64 -3.19
CA MET A 30 14.92 6.63 -4.15
C MET A 30 15.56 7.26 -5.39
N ILE A 31 14.92 8.29 -5.96
CA ILE A 31 15.44 9.03 -7.12
C ILE A 31 16.78 9.67 -6.75
N ALA A 32 16.84 10.40 -5.63
CA ALA A 32 18.06 11.06 -5.19
C ALA A 32 19.22 10.07 -4.99
N VAL A 33 19.00 8.99 -4.25
CA VAL A 33 20.02 7.95 -4.00
C VAL A 33 20.49 7.31 -5.30
N THR A 34 19.56 6.99 -6.21
CA THR A 34 19.91 6.38 -7.52
C THR A 34 20.70 7.34 -8.39
N SER A 35 20.29 8.61 -8.46
CA SER A 35 21.01 9.63 -9.21
C SER A 35 22.42 9.87 -8.64
N VAL A 36 22.56 9.99 -7.32
CA VAL A 36 23.86 10.18 -6.68
C VAL A 36 24.76 8.94 -6.86
N ASP A 37 24.22 7.72 -6.75
CA ASP A 37 24.97 6.48 -6.99
C ASP A 37 25.49 6.41 -8.44
N ILE A 38 24.66 6.74 -9.43
CA ILE A 38 25.07 6.77 -10.84
C ILE A 38 26.18 7.80 -11.05
N LEU A 39 26.04 9.01 -10.48
CA LEU A 39 27.07 10.05 -10.61
C LEU A 39 28.40 9.62 -9.97
N LEU A 40 28.38 9.07 -8.76
CA LEU A 40 29.57 8.56 -8.09
C LEU A 40 30.26 7.47 -8.92
N ARG A 41 29.48 6.57 -9.53
CA ARG A 41 30.01 5.48 -10.37
C ARG A 41 30.77 5.98 -11.58
N LEU A 42 30.39 7.12 -12.14
CA LEU A 42 31.15 7.76 -13.22
C LEU A 42 32.54 8.23 -12.74
N PHE A 43 32.68 8.57 -11.45
CA PHE A 43 33.96 8.90 -10.81
C PHE A 43 34.67 7.67 -10.21
N GLY A 44 34.22 6.44 -10.51
CA GLY A 44 34.85 5.20 -10.06
C GLY A 44 34.59 4.82 -8.60
N THR A 45 33.67 5.51 -7.91
CA THR A 45 33.25 5.18 -6.54
C THR A 45 31.74 4.87 -6.53
N GLY A 46 31.22 4.14 -5.55
CA GLY A 46 29.78 3.83 -5.51
C GLY A 46 29.26 3.89 -4.08
N ILE A 47 27.94 4.09 -3.92
CA ILE A 47 27.34 4.05 -2.59
C ILE A 47 27.20 2.59 -2.19
N VAL A 48 27.99 2.18 -1.19
CA VAL A 48 27.86 0.84 -0.58
C VAL A 48 26.47 0.74 0.05
N GLY A 49 25.62 -0.14 -0.49
CA GLY A 49 24.26 -0.34 0.00
C GLY A 49 23.17 0.50 -0.66
N ALA A 50 23.45 1.25 -1.74
CA ALA A 50 22.40 1.95 -2.50
C ALA A 50 21.27 1.01 -2.96
N TYR A 51 21.62 -0.23 -3.35
CA TYR A 51 20.64 -1.23 -3.74
C TYR A 51 19.65 -1.58 -2.63
N ASP A 52 20.14 -1.78 -1.39
CA ASP A 52 19.29 -2.08 -0.24
C ASP A 52 18.41 -0.89 0.13
N ILE A 53 18.95 0.33 0.09
CA ILE A 53 18.18 1.57 0.32
C ILE A 53 17.05 1.70 -0.70
N VAL A 54 17.34 1.51 -1.99
CA VAL A 54 16.34 1.58 -3.07
C VAL A 54 15.26 0.50 -2.88
N ARG A 55 15.63 -0.73 -2.50
CA ARG A 55 14.66 -1.80 -2.21
C ARG A 55 13.74 -1.44 -1.05
N ILE A 56 14.29 -0.92 0.04
CA ILE A 56 13.51 -0.47 1.20
C ILE A 56 12.53 0.62 0.78
N MET A 57 13.04 1.66 0.13
CA MET A 57 12.22 2.81 -0.28
C MET A 57 11.13 2.40 -1.28
N GLY A 58 11.43 1.44 -2.17
CA GLY A 58 10.45 0.91 -3.12
C GLY A 58 9.33 0.14 -2.45
N VAL A 59 9.65 -0.68 -1.45
CA VAL A 59 8.61 -1.36 -0.66
C VAL A 59 7.75 -0.35 0.09
N ILE A 60 8.36 0.67 0.72
CA ILE A 60 7.62 1.73 1.43
C ILE A 60 6.70 2.47 0.46
N ALA A 61 7.22 2.89 -0.70
CA ALA A 61 6.45 3.60 -1.72
C ALA A 61 5.24 2.78 -2.21
N ILE A 62 5.42 1.50 -2.51
CA ILE A 62 4.35 0.64 -3.00
C ILE A 62 3.34 0.35 -1.88
N ALA A 63 3.81 -0.11 -0.73
CA ALA A 63 2.92 -0.51 0.37
C ALA A 63 2.04 0.65 0.84
N PHE A 64 2.61 1.86 0.94
CA PHE A 64 1.91 3.01 1.50
C PHE A 64 1.06 3.78 0.49
N SER A 65 1.31 3.65 -0.81
CA SER A 65 0.46 4.26 -1.86
C SER A 65 -0.81 3.46 -2.14
N LEU A 66 -0.79 2.13 -1.94
CA LEU A 66 -1.94 1.25 -2.24
C LEU A 66 -3.25 1.65 -1.53
N PRO A 67 -3.27 1.92 -0.20
CA PRO A 67 -4.50 2.35 0.47
C PRO A 67 -5.03 3.69 -0.06
N TYR A 68 -4.14 4.60 -0.45
CA TYR A 68 -4.51 5.93 -0.98
C TYR A 68 -5.19 5.83 -2.34
N VAL A 69 -4.62 5.07 -3.28
CA VAL A 69 -5.23 4.85 -4.60
C VAL A 69 -6.60 4.16 -4.47
N THR A 70 -6.73 3.25 -3.50
CA THR A 70 -7.99 2.57 -3.21
C THR A 70 -9.03 3.52 -2.60
N ALA A 71 -8.60 4.44 -1.73
CA ALA A 71 -9.47 5.40 -1.06
C ALA A 71 -10.06 6.46 -2.01
N ILE A 72 -9.34 6.80 -3.07
CA ILE A 72 -9.78 7.74 -4.13
C ILE A 72 -10.71 7.05 -5.14
N LYS A 73 -10.95 5.73 -5.01
CA LYS A 73 -11.65 4.91 -6.01
C LYS A 73 -11.01 4.99 -7.39
N GLY A 74 -9.69 4.81 -7.47
CA GLY A 74 -8.97 4.70 -8.76
C GLY A 74 -9.37 3.52 -9.66
N HIS A 75 -10.43 2.77 -9.35
CA HIS A 75 -10.97 1.69 -10.18
C HIS A 75 -11.79 2.20 -11.38
N ILE A 76 -11.19 3.10 -12.16
CA ILE A 76 -11.76 3.68 -13.40
C ILE A 76 -12.12 2.58 -14.41
N ALA A 77 -11.37 1.47 -14.41
CA ALA A 77 -11.58 0.34 -15.31
C ALA A 77 -12.94 -0.36 -15.13
N ILE A 78 -13.47 -0.41 -13.90
CA ILE A 78 -14.73 -1.10 -13.65
C ILE A 78 -15.92 -0.21 -14.06
N GLU A 79 -15.78 1.12 -13.95
CA GLU A 79 -16.76 2.09 -14.43
C GLU A 79 -17.00 2.04 -15.94
N PHE A 80 -15.96 1.79 -16.73
CA PHE A 80 -16.11 1.57 -18.17
C PHE A 80 -16.83 0.26 -18.51
N PHE A 81 -16.54 -0.81 -17.75
CA PHE A 81 -17.20 -2.11 -17.95
C PHE A 81 -18.70 -2.07 -17.54
N TYR A 82 -19.04 -1.20 -16.59
CA TYR A 82 -20.42 -1.00 -16.12
C TYR A 82 -21.36 -0.35 -17.14
N HIS A 83 -20.83 0.38 -18.12
CA HIS A 83 -21.67 1.09 -19.09
C HIS A 83 -22.51 0.15 -19.99
N ARG A 84 -22.15 -1.14 -20.02
CA ARG A 84 -22.82 -2.17 -20.85
C ARG A 84 -23.76 -3.10 -20.06
N PHE A 85 -23.87 -2.96 -18.74
CA PHE A 85 -24.67 -3.85 -17.86
C PHE A 85 -25.87 -3.14 -17.23
N SER A 86 -26.94 -3.90 -16.95
CA SER A 86 -28.12 -3.41 -16.21
C SER A 86 -27.76 -3.04 -14.76
N ARG A 87 -28.60 -2.20 -14.13
CA ARG A 87 -28.38 -1.66 -12.77
C ARG A 87 -28.10 -2.76 -11.73
N THR A 88 -28.74 -3.92 -11.86
CA THR A 88 -28.56 -5.07 -10.96
C THR A 88 -27.23 -5.80 -11.19
N GLY A 89 -26.82 -5.99 -12.45
CA GLY A 89 -25.54 -6.62 -12.78
C GLY A 89 -24.34 -5.80 -12.31
N ARG A 90 -24.45 -4.47 -12.37
CA ARG A 90 -23.44 -3.53 -11.85
C ARG A 90 -23.19 -3.73 -10.35
N VAL A 91 -24.25 -3.82 -9.55
CA VAL A 91 -24.14 -3.98 -8.10
C VAL A 91 -23.54 -5.35 -7.73
N ILE A 92 -23.96 -6.42 -8.41
CA ILE A 92 -23.44 -7.77 -8.15
C ILE A 92 -21.94 -7.86 -8.46
N LEU A 93 -21.53 -7.33 -9.62
CA LEU A 93 -20.12 -7.32 -10.00
C LEU A 93 -19.29 -6.45 -9.06
N ASP A 94 -19.73 -5.23 -8.72
CA ASP A 94 -19.05 -4.35 -7.76
C ASP A 94 -18.85 -5.05 -6.40
N SER A 95 -19.92 -5.62 -5.86
CA SER A 95 -19.85 -6.34 -4.60
C SER A 95 -18.92 -7.56 -4.69
N SER A 96 -18.91 -8.29 -5.81
CA SER A 96 -18.05 -9.46 -6.00
C SER A 96 -16.57 -9.08 -6.02
N PHE A 97 -16.20 -8.05 -6.79
CA PHE A 97 -14.82 -7.57 -6.85
C PHE A 97 -14.34 -7.06 -5.49
N ARG A 98 -15.20 -6.36 -4.74
CA ARG A 98 -14.87 -5.90 -3.38
C ARG A 98 -14.63 -7.07 -2.43
N THR A 99 -15.50 -8.08 -2.45
CA THR A 99 -15.36 -9.28 -1.62
C THR A 99 -14.09 -10.06 -1.96
N ILE A 100 -13.80 -10.26 -3.24
CA ILE A 100 -12.58 -10.93 -3.70
C ILE A 100 -11.34 -10.14 -3.25
N SER A 101 -11.36 -8.81 -3.41
CA SER A 101 -10.26 -7.94 -2.98
C SER A 101 -9.98 -8.10 -1.48
N VAL A 102 -11.02 -8.03 -0.64
CA VAL A 102 -10.88 -8.27 0.81
C VAL A 102 -10.25 -9.64 1.09
N GLY A 103 -10.70 -10.70 0.42
CA GLY A 103 -10.15 -12.04 0.58
C GLY A 103 -8.65 -12.11 0.23
N VAL A 104 -8.25 -11.52 -0.90
CA VAL A 104 -6.84 -11.48 -1.33
C VAL A 104 -5.98 -10.70 -0.33
N PHE A 105 -6.41 -9.52 0.10
CA PHE A 105 -5.64 -8.72 1.07
C PHE A 105 -5.57 -9.35 2.45
N LEU A 106 -6.61 -10.09 2.86
CA LEU A 106 -6.59 -10.83 4.12
C LEU A 106 -5.56 -11.98 4.08
N LEU A 107 -5.55 -12.76 3.00
CA LEU A 107 -4.56 -13.81 2.78
C LEU A 107 -3.15 -13.23 2.72
N LEU A 108 -2.98 -12.09 2.04
CA LEU A 108 -1.71 -11.40 1.91
C LEU A 108 -1.22 -10.90 3.28
N ALA A 109 -2.09 -10.28 4.08
CA ALA A 109 -1.77 -9.82 5.42
C ALA A 109 -1.32 -10.97 6.34
N TRP A 110 -2.08 -12.08 6.32
CA TRP A 110 -1.77 -13.27 7.10
C TRP A 110 -0.43 -13.90 6.70
N ARG A 111 -0.22 -14.11 5.39
CA ARG A 111 1.01 -14.71 4.88
C ARG A 111 2.22 -13.83 5.18
N ASN A 112 2.11 -12.51 5.08
CA ASN A 112 3.19 -11.58 5.40
C ASN A 112 3.54 -11.57 6.89
N ILE A 113 2.57 -11.70 7.79
CA ILE A 113 2.86 -11.82 9.24
C ILE A 113 3.68 -13.09 9.51
N LEU A 114 3.23 -14.23 8.98
CA LEU A 114 3.94 -15.51 9.13
C LEU A 114 5.35 -15.44 8.53
N TYR A 115 5.48 -14.82 7.36
CA TYR A 115 6.77 -14.63 6.72
C TYR A 115 7.71 -13.70 7.53
N GLY A 116 7.19 -12.62 8.11
CA GLY A 116 7.97 -11.76 9.01
C GLY A 116 8.45 -12.49 10.26
N ILE A 117 7.62 -13.35 10.87
CA ILE A 117 8.02 -14.19 12.01
C ILE A 117 9.11 -15.19 11.60
N MET A 118 8.98 -15.80 10.42
CA MET A 118 10.01 -16.69 9.88
C MET A 118 11.34 -15.97 9.65
N LEU A 119 11.31 -14.74 9.14
CA LEU A 119 12.50 -13.90 8.96
C LEU A 119 13.14 -13.49 10.29
N LEU A 120 12.32 -13.19 11.29
CA LEU A 120 12.79 -12.87 12.64
C LEU A 120 13.53 -14.06 13.26
N ARG A 121 12.99 -15.28 13.11
CA ARG A 121 13.62 -16.51 13.63
C ARG A 121 14.90 -16.90 12.89
N SER A 122 14.98 -16.61 11.59
CA SER A 122 16.16 -16.91 10.77
C SER A 122 17.23 -15.81 10.83
N ASN A 123 16.99 -14.73 11.60
CA ASN A 123 17.86 -13.56 11.76
C ASN A 123 18.41 -13.05 10.42
N GLN A 124 17.57 -13.08 9.38
CA GLN A 124 17.98 -12.71 8.03
C GLN A 124 18.25 -11.20 7.95
N VAL A 125 19.37 -10.85 7.33
CA VAL A 125 19.80 -9.47 7.09
C VAL A 125 19.90 -9.21 5.58
N MET A 126 19.89 -7.94 5.18
CA MET A 126 20.10 -7.59 3.77
C MET A 126 21.51 -7.95 3.29
N GLN A 127 21.68 -7.98 1.96
CA GLN A 127 22.89 -8.50 1.32
C GLN A 127 24.09 -7.55 1.46
N THR A 128 23.84 -6.24 1.50
CA THR A 128 24.90 -5.23 1.55
C THR A 128 24.91 -4.47 2.88
N LEU A 129 23.76 -4.12 3.44
CA LEU A 129 23.66 -3.58 4.79
C LEU A 129 23.18 -4.65 5.77
N PRO A 130 23.74 -4.76 6.99
CA PRO A 130 23.29 -5.69 8.01
C PRO A 130 21.98 -5.21 8.68
N ILE A 131 21.01 -4.73 7.89
CA ILE A 131 19.68 -4.36 8.35
C ILE A 131 18.82 -5.63 8.38
N PRO A 132 18.15 -5.95 9.50
CA PRO A 132 17.27 -7.11 9.58
C PRO A 132 16.07 -6.93 8.66
N VAL A 133 15.63 -7.97 7.93
CA VAL A 133 14.55 -7.84 6.93
C VAL A 133 13.12 -8.08 7.46
N PHE A 134 12.97 -8.53 8.71
CA PHE A 134 11.67 -8.97 9.25
C PHE A 134 10.58 -7.88 9.29
N TRP A 135 10.97 -6.60 9.38
CA TRP A 135 10.03 -5.48 9.50
C TRP A 135 9.31 -5.16 8.17
N ILE A 136 9.92 -5.50 7.03
CA ILE A 136 9.35 -5.25 5.70
C ILE A 136 8.00 -5.97 5.52
N PRO A 137 7.89 -7.30 5.72
CA PRO A 137 6.61 -8.00 5.62
C PRO A 137 5.55 -7.47 6.59
N TRP A 138 5.95 -7.04 7.79
CA TRP A 138 5.01 -6.46 8.76
C TRP A 138 4.44 -5.12 8.30
N MET A 139 5.24 -4.26 7.67
CA MET A 139 4.75 -3.01 7.07
C MET A 139 3.76 -3.27 5.91
N ILE A 140 4.04 -4.28 5.08
CA ILE A 140 3.13 -4.69 4.00
C ILE A 140 1.81 -5.20 4.59
N SER A 141 1.87 -6.02 5.64
CA SER A 141 0.67 -6.51 6.33
C SER A 141 -0.17 -5.37 6.91
N LEU A 142 0.47 -4.38 7.55
CA LEU A 142 -0.22 -3.18 8.05
C LEU A 142 -0.97 -2.45 6.92
N SER A 143 -0.33 -2.29 5.77
CA SER A 143 -0.94 -1.65 4.59
C SER A 143 -2.12 -2.46 4.05
N CYS A 144 -2.03 -3.79 4.06
CA CYS A 144 -3.13 -4.68 3.69
C CYS A 144 -4.33 -4.53 4.64
N VAL A 145 -4.09 -4.40 5.94
CA VAL A 145 -5.15 -4.17 6.93
C VAL A 145 -5.87 -2.84 6.67
N LEU A 146 -5.13 -1.77 6.39
CA LEU A 146 -5.71 -0.47 6.01
C LEU A 146 -6.53 -0.56 4.72
N MET A 147 -6.09 -1.38 3.76
CA MET A 147 -6.84 -1.62 2.53
C MET A 147 -8.16 -2.38 2.79
N ILE A 148 -8.15 -3.40 3.65
CA ILE A 148 -9.36 -4.12 4.05
C ILE A 148 -10.35 -3.17 4.73
N LEU A 149 -9.88 -2.30 5.64
CA LEU A 149 -10.70 -1.28 6.30
C LEU A 149 -11.32 -0.31 5.27
N THR A 150 -10.51 0.13 4.30
CA THR A 150 -10.94 1.06 3.25
C THR A 150 -11.98 0.43 2.32
N ILE A 151 -11.80 -0.82 1.91
CA ILE A 151 -12.76 -1.54 1.05
C ILE A 151 -14.06 -1.80 1.81
N THR A 152 -13.95 -2.23 3.08
CA THR A 152 -15.13 -2.47 3.93
C THR A 152 -15.96 -1.21 4.10
N TYR A 153 -15.32 -0.05 4.30
CA TYR A 153 -16.03 1.23 4.33
C TYR A 153 -16.84 1.50 3.05
N HIS A 154 -16.24 1.28 1.88
CA HIS A 154 -16.91 1.50 0.62
C HIS A 154 -18.10 0.55 0.38
N ILE A 155 -18.08 -0.65 0.97
CA ILE A 155 -19.23 -1.58 0.95
C ILE A 155 -20.40 -0.99 1.75
N PHE A 156 -20.15 -0.39 2.91
CA PHE A 156 -21.20 0.22 3.75
C PHE A 156 -21.72 1.56 3.23
N HIS A 157 -20.91 2.32 2.47
CA HIS A 157 -21.30 3.62 1.89
C HIS A 157 -21.07 3.66 0.38
N PRO A 158 -21.87 2.91 -0.42
CA PRO A 158 -21.73 2.90 -1.87
C PRO A 158 -21.95 4.31 -2.43
N GLY A 159 -20.95 4.84 -3.14
CA GLY A 159 -21.07 6.11 -3.87
C GLY A 159 -20.31 7.31 -3.30
N LYS A 160 -19.81 7.30 -2.06
CA LYS A 160 -18.98 8.42 -1.53
C LYS A 160 -17.49 8.12 -1.66
N GLU A 161 -16.72 9.06 -2.22
CA GLU A 161 -15.25 9.00 -2.20
C GLU A 161 -14.74 9.35 -0.80
N LEU A 162 -13.76 8.59 -0.31
CA LEU A 162 -13.16 8.84 1.00
C LEU A 162 -12.19 10.02 0.94
N ILE A 163 -11.61 10.32 -0.21
CA ILE A 163 -10.75 11.48 -0.41
C ILE A 163 -11.15 12.05 -1.76
N LYS A 164 -11.67 13.28 -1.76
CA LYS A 164 -11.85 14.03 -3.00
C LYS A 164 -10.49 14.59 -3.39
N LEU A 165 -10.12 14.39 -4.66
CA LEU A 165 -9.01 15.09 -5.30
C LEU A 165 -9.27 16.61 -5.31
#